data_AF-A0A562QUN8-F1
#
_entry.id   AF-A0A562QUN8-F1
#
_cell.length_a   1.000
_cell.length_b   1.000
_cell.length_c   1.000
_cell.angle_alpha   90.00
_cell.angle_beta   90.00
_cell.angle_gamma   90.00
#
_symmetry.space_group_name_H-M   'P 1'
#
loop_
_entity.id
_entity.type
_entity.pdbx_description
1 polymer ?
#
loop_
_entity_poly.entity_id
_entity_poly.type
_entity_poly.pdbx_seq_one_letter_code
_entity_poly.pdbx_strand_id
1 'polypeptide(L)'
;MNTDYQSFLAGMFICGELAVPTVVTKEDVKLVVDLRAEASEGVVGDQVDRVHVPLVNGEPNQSQLLSEAIGHVVNAYQEGKRVVLH
;
A
#
# COMPACT_ATOMS: atom_id res chain seq x y z
N MET A 1 -21.28 5.00 6.55
CA MET A 1 -20.55 4.86 5.27
C MET A 1 -19.41 3.91 5.56
N ASN A 2 -19.47 2.70 5.00
CA ASN A 2 -18.36 1.76 5.10
C ASN A 2 -17.33 2.24 4.07
N THR A 3 -16.30 2.96 4.50
CA THR A 3 -15.17 3.25 3.61
C THR A 3 -14.37 1.97 3.49
N ASP A 4 -14.18 1.46 2.28
CA ASP A 4 -13.44 0.21 2.03
C ASP A 4 -11.92 0.32 2.35
N TYR A 5 -11.51 1.43 2.97
CA TYR A 5 -10.18 1.72 3.46
C TYR A 5 -10.23 2.47 4.80
N GLN A 6 -9.14 2.37 5.56
CA GLN A 6 -8.96 3.03 6.85
C GLN A 6 -7.74 3.94 6.79
N SER A 7 -7.84 5.12 7.40
CA SER A 7 -6.67 5.95 7.70
C SER A 7 -6.17 5.62 9.10
N PHE A 8 -4.88 5.36 9.23
CA PHE A 8 -4.25 5.15 10.54
C PHE A 8 -3.45 6.38 11.00
N LEU A 9 -2.93 7.16 10.04
CA LEU A 9 -2.37 8.49 10.26
C LEU A 9 -2.78 9.37 9.06
N ALA A 10 -2.88 10.68 9.25
CA ALA A 10 -3.24 11.60 8.16
C ALA A 10 -2.29 11.42 6.96
N GLY A 11 -2.82 11.03 5.80
CA GLY A 11 -2.04 10.75 4.59
C GLY A 11 -1.51 9.32 4.44
N MET A 12 -1.80 8.43 5.40
CA MET A 12 -1.46 7.02 5.34
C MET A 12 -2.71 6.15 5.50
N PHE A 13 -2.88 5.18 4.60
CA PHE A 13 -4.09 4.38 4.48
C PHE A 13 -3.79 2.88 4.43
N ILE A 14 -4.73 2.06 4.87
CA ILE A 14 -4.74 0.60 4.72
C ILE A 14 -6.06 0.16 4.09
N CYS A 15 -6.01 -0.75 3.12
CA CYS A 15 -7.21 -1.26 2.48
C CYS A 15 -7.03 -2.64 1.84
N GLY A 16 -8.13 -3.26 1.43
CA GLY A 16 -8.10 -4.42 0.53
C GLY A 16 -7.94 -4.00 -0.94
N GLU A 17 -7.72 -4.97 -1.82
CA GLU A 17 -7.44 -4.75 -3.25
C GLU A 17 -8.50 -3.89 -3.94
N LEU A 18 -9.77 -4.25 -3.72
CA LEU A 18 -10.91 -3.61 -4.37
C LEU A 18 -11.03 -2.12 -4.02
N ALA A 19 -10.42 -1.69 -2.92
CA ALA A 19 -10.46 -0.32 -2.46
C ALA A 19 -9.28 0.53 -2.98
N VAL A 20 -8.23 -0.08 -3.54
CA VAL A 20 -7.03 0.63 -4.02
C VAL A 20 -7.36 1.73 -5.02
N PRO A 21 -8.17 1.51 -6.07
CA PRO A 21 -8.50 2.57 -7.02
C PRO A 21 -9.23 3.75 -6.36
N THR A 22 -10.09 3.44 -5.37
CA THR A 22 -10.89 4.43 -4.65
C THR A 22 -10.02 5.31 -3.76
N VAL A 23 -9.14 4.71 -2.94
CA VAL A 23 -8.25 5.49 -2.06
C VAL A 23 -7.23 6.28 -2.87
N VAL A 24 -6.71 5.70 -3.95
CA VAL A 24 -5.77 6.39 -4.84
C VAL A 24 -6.37 7.66 -5.42
N THR A 25 -7.61 7.56 -5.92
CA THR A 25 -8.29 8.70 -6.54
C THR A 25 -8.75 9.73 -5.51
N LYS A 26 -9.39 9.29 -4.42
CA LYS A 26 -9.99 10.20 -3.44
C LYS A 26 -8.95 10.93 -2.60
N GLU A 27 -7.89 10.22 -2.25
CA GLU A 27 -6.88 10.73 -1.33
C GLU A 27 -5.64 11.20 -2.07
N ASP A 28 -5.59 11.21 -3.40
CA ASP A 28 -4.40 11.61 -4.18
C ASP A 28 -3.13 10.86 -3.75
N VAL A 29 -3.25 9.53 -3.56
CA VAL A 29 -2.14 8.67 -3.17
C VAL A 29 -1.11 8.62 -4.29
N LYS A 30 0.16 8.78 -3.92
CA LYS A 30 1.29 8.75 -4.86
C LYS A 30 2.08 7.43 -4.81
N LEU A 31 1.92 6.65 -3.74
CA LEU A 31 2.57 5.36 -3.57
C LEU A 31 1.57 4.30 -3.09
N VAL A 32 1.52 3.17 -3.78
CA VAL A 32 0.89 1.93 -3.33
C VAL A 32 1.97 0.93 -2.94
N VAL A 33 1.90 0.43 -1.70
CA VAL A 33 2.71 -0.71 -1.26
C VAL A 33 1.80 -1.93 -1.26
N ASP A 34 2.04 -2.87 -2.19
CA ASP A 34 1.23 -4.07 -2.43
C ASP A 34 1.89 -5.29 -1.77
N LEU A 35 1.17 -5.94 -0.86
CA LEU A 35 1.67 -7.09 -0.08
C LEU A 35 1.24 -8.45 -0.64
N ARG A 36 0.41 -8.49 -1.69
CA ARG A 36 -0.15 -9.73 -2.22
C ARG A 36 0.90 -10.57 -2.94
N ALA A 37 1.06 -11.82 -2.56
CA ALA A 37 1.98 -12.74 -3.23
C ALA A 37 1.52 -13.11 -4.64
N GLU A 38 0.20 -13.16 -4.85
CA GLU A 38 -0.46 -13.56 -6.08
C GLU A 38 -0.54 -12.46 -7.15
N ALA A 39 -0.11 -11.24 -6.84
CA ALA A 39 -0.27 -10.11 -7.74
C ALA A 39 0.60 -10.25 -9.00
N SER A 40 -0.04 -10.56 -10.14
CA SER A 40 0.60 -10.65 -11.46
C SER A 40 0.60 -9.33 -12.24
N GLU A 41 -0.30 -8.40 -11.90
CA GLU A 41 -0.47 -7.10 -12.56
C GLU A 41 -0.63 -5.96 -11.54
N GLY A 42 -0.36 -4.72 -11.97
CA GLY A 42 -0.52 -3.54 -11.14
C GLY A 42 -1.98 -3.19 -10.88
N VAL A 43 -2.31 -2.81 -9.64
CA VAL A 43 -3.63 -2.32 -9.22
C VAL A 43 -3.85 -0.82 -9.50
N VAL A 44 -2.86 -0.16 -10.09
CA VAL A 44 -2.85 1.28 -10.38
C VAL A 44 -2.28 1.55 -11.76
N GLY A 45 -2.68 2.68 -12.35
CA GLY A 45 -2.12 3.16 -13.62
C GLY A 45 -0.78 3.87 -13.45
N ASP A 46 -0.15 4.23 -14.58
CA ASP A 46 1.24 4.71 -14.69
C ASP A 46 1.58 5.99 -13.90
N GLN A 47 0.59 6.69 -13.34
CA GLN A 47 0.79 7.94 -12.60
C GLN A 47 1.02 7.74 -11.09
N VAL A 48 0.99 6.50 -10.61
CA VAL A 48 1.12 6.16 -9.19
C VAL A 48 2.24 5.13 -9.05
N ASP A 49 3.18 5.41 -8.15
CA ASP A 49 4.26 4.47 -7.88
C ASP A 49 3.71 3.23 -7.18
N ARG A 50 4.20 2.05 -7.58
CA ARG A 50 3.88 0.78 -6.93
C ARG A 50 5.16 0.11 -6.46
N VAL A 51 5.20 -0.22 -5.18
CA VAL A 51 6.22 -1.10 -4.60
C VAL A 51 5.53 -2.41 -4.23
N HIS A 52 6.08 -3.53 -4.68
CA HIS A 52 5.53 -4.87 -4.44
C HIS A 52 6.42 -5.62 -3.45
N VAL A 53 5.87 -5.93 -2.27
CA VAL A 53 6.58 -6.65 -1.20
C VAL A 53 5.73 -7.86 -0.79
N PRO A 54 5.80 -8.98 -1.55
CA PRO A 54 4.88 -10.09 -1.38
C PRO A 54 5.07 -10.80 -0.04
N LEU A 55 3.98 -10.91 0.73
CA LEU A 55 3.93 -11.69 1.98
C LEU A 55 3.25 -13.03 1.73
N VAL A 56 3.87 -14.11 2.19
CA VAL A 56 3.39 -15.49 2.04
C VAL A 56 3.23 -16.11 3.42
N ASN A 57 2.04 -16.62 3.70
CA ASN A 57 1.75 -17.25 4.99
C ASN A 57 2.61 -18.50 5.21
N GLY A 58 3.22 -18.61 6.40
CA GLY A 58 4.03 -19.77 6.79
C GLY A 58 5.46 -19.79 6.25
N GLU A 59 5.85 -18.82 5.41
CA GLU A 59 7.21 -18.74 4.90
C GLU A 59 8.18 -18.07 5.90
N PRO A 60 9.50 -18.32 5.80
CA PRO A 60 10.50 -17.56 6.54
C PRO A 60 10.54 -16.07 6.14
N ASN A 61 11.21 -15.25 6.95
CA ASN A 61 11.53 -13.84 6.67
C ASN A 61 10.34 -12.86 6.52
N GLN A 62 9.11 -13.28 6.81
CA GLN A 62 7.92 -12.42 6.65
C GLN A 62 7.98 -11.15 7.51
N SER A 63 8.57 -11.22 8.71
CA SER A 63 8.77 -10.03 9.55
C SER A 63 9.73 -9.03 8.94
N GLN A 64 10.76 -9.49 8.22
CA GLN A 64 11.70 -8.62 7.53
C GLN A 64 11.03 -7.94 6.33
N LEU A 65 10.27 -8.70 5.52
CA LEU A 65 9.51 -8.16 4.40
C LEU A 65 8.45 -7.15 4.86
N LEU A 66 7.74 -7.45 5.96
CA LEU A 66 6.80 -6.50 6.54
C LEU A 66 7.52 -5.21 7.02
N SER A 67 8.71 -5.34 7.61
CA SER A 67 9.52 -4.17 8.00
C SER A 67 9.97 -3.35 6.80
N GLU A 68 10.32 -4.00 5.68
CA GLU A 68 10.66 -3.34 4.43
C GLU A 68 9.47 -2.56 3.85
N ALA A 69 8.30 -3.20 3.78
CA ALA A 69 7.05 -2.56 3.35
C ALA A 69 6.73 -1.33 4.21
N ILE A 70 6.81 -1.45 5.54
CA ILE A 70 6.62 -0.33 6.46
C ILE A 70 7.65 0.78 6.19
N GLY A 71 8.91 0.43 5.89
CA GLY A 71 9.95 1.39 5.51
C GLY A 71 9.55 2.24 4.30
N HIS A 72 9.02 1.63 3.25
CA HIS A 72 8.50 2.36 2.09
C HIS A 72 7.36 3.32 2.46
N VAL A 73 6.42 2.86 3.29
CA VAL A 73 5.30 3.69 3.74
C VAL A 73 5.80 4.89 4.55
N VAL A 74 6.72 4.69 5.49
CA VAL A 74 7.28 5.75 6.33
C VAL A 74 8.09 6.76 5.51
N ASN A 75 8.92 6.29 4.58
CA ASN A 75 9.72 7.18 3.74
C ASN A 75 8.83 8.06 2.85
N ALA A 76 7.81 7.49 2.21
CA ALA A 76 6.86 8.27 1.41
C ALA A 76 6.13 9.32 2.25
N TYR A 77 5.70 8.95 3.46
CA TYR A 77 5.07 9.87 4.39
C TYR A 77 6.00 11.03 4.78
N GLN A 78 7.28 10.75 5.07
CA GLN A 78 8.29 11.76 5.38
C GLN A 78 8.58 12.71 4.19
N GLU A 79 8.44 12.23 2.97
CA GLU A 79 8.52 13.04 1.74
C GLU A 79 7.27 13.89 1.49
N GLY A 80 6.26 13.82 2.36
CA GLY A 80 4.99 14.52 2.21
C GLY A 80 4.03 13.87 1.21
N LYS A 81 4.32 12.65 0.76
CA LYS A 81 3.44 11.87 -0.12
C LYS A 81 2.35 11.20 0.70
N ARG A 82 1.19 11.04 0.07
CA ARG A 82 0.13 10.18 0.58
C ARG A 82 0.36 8.76 0.08
N VAL A 83 0.18 7.77 0.95
CA VAL A 83 0.55 6.37 0.72
C VAL A 83 -0.55 5.42 1.19
N VAL A 84 -0.75 4.33 0.46
CA VAL A 84 -1.59 3.21 0.91
C VAL A 84 -0.76 1.92 1.01
N LEU A 85 -0.94 1.20 2.10
CA LEU A 85 -0.50 -0.17 2.29
C LEU A 85 -1.69 -1.10 2.01
N HIS A 86 -1.54 -1.98 1.03
CA HIS A 86 -2.59 -2.89 0.55
C HIS A 86 -2.16 -4.34 0.71
#